data_AF-A0A7C4PLM3-F1
#
_entry.id   AF-A0A7C4PLM3-F1
#
_cell.length_a   1.000
_cell.length_b   1.000
_cell.length_c   1.000
_cell.angle_alpha   90.00
_cell.angle_beta   90.00
_cell.angle_gamma   90.00
#
_symmetry.space_group_name_H-M   'P 1'
#
loop_
_entity.id
_entity.type
_entity.pdbx_description
1 polymer ?
#
loop_
_entity_poly.entity_id
_entity_poly.type
_entity_poly.pdbx_seq_one_letter_code
_entity_poly.pdbx_strand_id
1 'polypeptide(L)'
;MIIVRCMGEDCHYKSPVASFMINPMLRPEYARLTIFDGLAPGVLSAIAPYMEEVRHPRGATIFIQGQIADSLYILVDGEVRIRFKPYDGPTLTVARIHPGGVYGWSAVMGHELYTSGAQTMEDSVSLRIRNRNLQRLVETHPRAGAALLERLAASIAERLRNTHTAVLEILYRGLDPSAGVVHNHHENQESAKTA
;
A
#
# COMPACT_ATOMS: atom_id res chain seq x y z
N MET A 1 -4.18 8.79 29.80
CA MET A 1 -3.98 7.40 30.25
C MET A 1 -5.31 6.68 30.06
N ILE A 2 -5.51 6.04 28.90
CA ILE A 2 -6.72 5.27 28.62
C ILE A 2 -6.27 3.84 28.39
N ILE A 3 -6.57 3.00 29.38
CA ILE A 3 -6.37 1.56 29.37
C ILE A 3 -7.55 0.98 28.59
N VAL A 4 -7.31 0.38 27.42
CA VAL A 4 -8.31 -0.48 26.78
C VAL A 4 -7.92 -1.92 27.06
N ARG A 5 -8.56 -2.48 28.07
CA ARG A 5 -8.55 -3.89 28.42
C ARG A 5 -9.59 -4.55 27.50
N CYS A 6 -9.17 -5.33 26.50
CA CYS A 6 -10.08 -6.19 25.75
C CYS A 6 -10.10 -7.58 26.40
N MET A 7 -11.15 -7.84 27.16
CA MET A 7 -11.64 -9.15 27.58
C MET A 7 -13.01 -9.32 26.92
N GLY A 8 -13.23 -10.42 26.20
CA GLY A 8 -14.53 -10.79 25.64
C GLY A 8 -14.52 -10.92 24.12
N GLU A 9 -15.01 -12.06 23.66
CA GLU A 9 -15.35 -12.39 22.28
C GLU A 9 -16.32 -11.33 21.68
N ASP A 10 -16.32 -11.17 20.36
CA ASP A 10 -17.16 -10.25 19.56
C ASP A 10 -16.61 -8.86 19.19
N CYS A 11 -15.38 -8.80 18.65
CA CYS A 11 -14.98 -7.69 17.77
C CYS A 11 -15.59 -7.85 16.36
N HIS A 12 -16.92 -7.70 16.24
CA HIS A 12 -17.60 -7.64 14.96
C HIS A 12 -17.41 -6.27 14.29
N TYR A 13 -16.26 -6.07 13.62
CA TYR A 13 -16.09 -4.98 12.67
C TYR A 13 -16.89 -5.28 11.39
N LYS A 14 -18.15 -4.81 11.34
CA LYS A 14 -18.98 -4.85 10.14
C LYS A 14 -18.44 -3.84 9.12
N SER A 15 -17.65 -4.33 8.18
CA SER A 15 -17.25 -3.59 6.98
C SER A 15 -18.49 -3.26 6.13
N PRO A 16 -18.77 -1.98 5.82
CA PRO A 16 -19.83 -1.60 4.90
C PRO A 16 -19.30 -1.69 3.47
N VAL A 17 -19.04 -2.90 2.98
CA VAL A 17 -18.85 -3.11 1.53
C VAL A 17 -20.22 -3.22 0.89
N ALA A 18 -20.74 -2.08 0.43
CA ALA A 18 -21.85 -2.05 -0.50
C ALA A 18 -21.44 -2.84 -1.75
N SER A 19 -21.92 -4.08 -1.81
CA SER A 19 -21.74 -4.98 -2.94
C SER A 19 -22.59 -4.46 -4.09
N PHE A 20 -21.96 -3.76 -5.03
CA PHE A 20 -22.52 -3.54 -6.36
C PHE A 20 -21.82 -4.51 -7.31
N MET A 21 -22.51 -5.62 -7.60
CA MET A 21 -22.13 -6.53 -8.67
C MET A 21 -22.46 -5.89 -10.03
N ILE A 22 -21.44 -5.49 -10.80
CA ILE A 22 -21.55 -5.29 -12.24
C ILE A 22 -20.28 -5.82 -12.94
N ASN A 23 -20.38 -7.05 -13.47
CA ASN A 23 -20.17 -7.44 -14.88
C ASN A 23 -18.75 -7.30 -15.52
N PRO A 24 -18.52 -7.75 -16.77
CA PRO A 24 -17.79 -8.98 -17.07
C PRO A 24 -16.56 -8.77 -18.00
N MET A 25 -16.05 -7.55 -18.12
CA MET A 25 -14.77 -7.25 -18.77
C MET A 25 -14.14 -6.10 -18.00
N LEU A 26 -12.84 -6.20 -17.67
CA LEU A 26 -12.07 -5.07 -17.16
C LEU A 26 -12.29 -3.88 -18.10
N ARG A 27 -12.60 -2.70 -17.54
CA ARG A 27 -12.74 -1.48 -18.36
C ARG A 27 -11.45 -1.28 -19.17
N PRO A 28 -11.53 -0.87 -20.45
CA PRO A 28 -10.35 -0.71 -21.31
C PRO A 28 -9.29 0.21 -20.70
N GLU A 29 -9.71 1.19 -19.91
CA GLU A 29 -8.82 2.11 -19.19
C GLU A 29 -7.87 1.42 -18.20
N TYR A 30 -8.24 0.25 -17.66
CA TYR A 30 -7.41 -0.47 -16.69
C TYR A 30 -6.21 -1.13 -17.34
N ALA A 31 -6.24 -1.41 -18.65
CA ALA A 31 -5.10 -1.95 -19.38
C ALA A 31 -3.88 -1.01 -19.40
N ARG A 32 -4.07 0.28 -19.08
CA ARG A 32 -2.99 1.28 -19.00
C ARG A 32 -2.30 1.36 -17.64
N LEU A 33 -2.75 0.58 -16.66
CA LEU A 33 -2.10 0.55 -15.36
C LEU A 33 -0.74 -0.14 -15.50
N THR A 34 0.27 0.44 -14.86
CA THR A 34 1.67 -0.03 -14.96
C THR A 34 1.83 -1.50 -14.60
N ILE A 35 0.99 -2.04 -13.72
CA ILE A 35 1.02 -3.47 -13.38
C ILE A 35 0.73 -4.38 -14.59
N PHE A 36 -0.01 -3.91 -15.59
CA PHE A 36 -0.37 -4.67 -16.78
C PHE A 36 0.49 -4.37 -18.02
N ASP A 37 1.50 -3.49 -17.93
CA ASP A 37 2.35 -3.20 -19.09
C ASP A 37 3.02 -4.47 -19.62
N GLY A 38 3.02 -4.62 -20.95
CA GLY A 38 3.61 -5.79 -21.62
C GLY A 38 2.76 -7.05 -21.56
N LEU A 39 1.60 -7.05 -20.89
CA LEU A 39 0.65 -8.17 -20.99
C LEU A 39 -0.10 -8.12 -22.32
N ALA A 40 -0.08 -9.23 -23.05
CA ALA A 40 -0.87 -9.35 -24.27
C ALA A 40 -2.38 -9.19 -23.96
N PRO A 41 -3.19 -8.63 -24.86
CA PRO A 41 -4.62 -8.44 -24.62
C PRO A 41 -5.37 -9.71 -24.21
N GLY A 42 -5.01 -10.86 -24.81
CA GLY A 42 -5.58 -12.17 -24.43
C GLY A 42 -5.25 -12.61 -23.00
N VAL A 43 -4.08 -12.21 -22.47
CA VAL A 43 -3.69 -12.48 -21.08
C VAL A 43 -4.53 -11.63 -20.13
N LEU A 44 -4.69 -10.34 -20.42
CA LEU A 44 -5.51 -9.46 -19.59
C LEU A 44 -6.98 -9.91 -19.56
N SER A 45 -7.53 -10.32 -20.70
CA SER A 45 -8.87 -10.89 -20.79
C SER A 45 -9.04 -12.18 -19.98
N ALA A 46 -8.00 -13.00 -19.85
CA ALA A 46 -8.02 -14.20 -19.02
C ALA A 46 -7.94 -13.88 -17.51
N ILE A 47 -7.32 -12.76 -17.13
CA ILE A 47 -7.20 -12.32 -15.73
C ILE A 47 -8.46 -11.57 -15.26
N ALA A 48 -9.10 -10.80 -16.15
CA ALA A 48 -10.24 -9.94 -15.85
C ALA A 48 -11.34 -10.58 -14.98
N PRO A 49 -11.80 -11.83 -15.25
CA PRO A 49 -12.88 -12.45 -14.49
C PRO A 49 -12.55 -12.75 -13.02
N TYR A 50 -11.27 -12.68 -12.65
CA TYR A 50 -10.79 -12.94 -11.30
C TYR A 50 -10.68 -11.68 -10.44
N MET A 51 -10.90 -10.51 -11.04
CA MET A 51 -10.81 -9.19 -10.41
C MET A 51 -12.19 -8.61 -10.12
N GLU A 52 -12.30 -7.82 -9.06
CA GLU A 52 -13.50 -7.09 -8.67
C GLU A 52 -13.16 -5.61 -8.47
N GLU A 53 -13.84 -4.70 -9.16
CA GLU A 53 -13.71 -3.26 -8.92
C GLU A 53 -14.35 -2.93 -7.56
N VAL A 54 -13.57 -2.31 -6.67
CA VAL A 54 -14.03 -1.83 -5.36
C VAL A 54 -13.78 -0.34 -5.23
N ARG A 55 -14.71 0.37 -4.58
CA ARG A 55 -14.67 1.82 -4.40
C ARG A 55 -14.72 2.14 -2.93
N HIS A 56 -13.87 3.07 -2.50
CA HIS A 56 -13.74 3.47 -1.12
C HIS A 56 -13.70 5.00 -1.03
N PRO A 57 -14.56 5.63 -0.20
CA PRO A 57 -14.49 7.08 0.00
C PRO A 57 -13.20 7.44 0.74
N ARG A 58 -12.80 8.72 0.65
CA ARG A 58 -11.68 9.27 1.41
C ARG A 58 -11.76 8.94 2.90
N GLY A 59 -10.63 8.51 3.48
CA GLY A 59 -10.51 8.18 4.90
C GLY A 59 -10.99 6.76 5.27
N ALA A 60 -11.57 6.02 4.33
CA ALA A 60 -12.00 4.64 4.54
C ALA A 60 -10.81 3.72 4.84
N THR A 61 -10.98 2.86 5.84
CA THR A 61 -10.02 1.78 6.12
C THR A 61 -10.39 0.58 5.25
N ILE A 62 -9.45 0.15 4.41
CA ILE A 62 -9.64 -0.98 3.48
C ILE A 62 -9.43 -2.30 4.24
N PHE A 63 -8.36 -2.36 5.04
CA PHE A 63 -8.08 -3.43 5.99
C PHE A 63 -7.13 -2.91 7.08
N ILE A 64 -7.10 -3.61 8.22
CA ILE A 64 -6.21 -3.28 9.35
C ILE A 64 -5.10 -4.32 9.50
N GLN A 65 -4.00 -3.91 10.14
CA GLN A 65 -2.94 -4.82 10.54
C GLN A 65 -3.49 -5.89 11.50
N GLY A 66 -3.10 -7.15 11.28
CA GLY A 66 -3.58 -8.29 12.06
C GLY A 66 -4.94 -8.85 11.61
N GLN A 67 -5.61 -8.22 10.64
CA GLN A 67 -6.80 -8.81 10.00
C GLN A 67 -6.39 -9.94 9.04
N ILE A 68 -7.25 -10.95 8.86
CA ILE A 68 -7.06 -12.01 7.87
C ILE A 68 -6.77 -11.41 6.49
N ALA A 69 -5.66 -11.85 5.89
CA ALA A 69 -5.21 -11.41 4.58
C ALA A 69 -5.82 -12.27 3.47
N ASP A 70 -7.01 -11.91 2.99
CA ASP A 70 -7.69 -12.65 1.92
C ASP A 70 -7.47 -12.08 0.51
N SER A 71 -7.12 -10.79 0.42
CA SER A 71 -7.18 -10.03 -0.83
C SER A 71 -5.93 -9.20 -1.12
N LEU A 72 -5.57 -9.19 -2.39
CA LEU A 72 -4.64 -8.24 -2.99
C LEU A 72 -5.43 -7.15 -3.72
N TYR A 73 -4.84 -5.95 -3.83
CA TYR A 73 -5.45 -4.81 -4.49
C TYR A 73 -4.48 -4.15 -5.46
N ILE A 74 -5.00 -3.66 -6.58
CA ILE A 74 -4.32 -2.78 -7.53
C ILE A 74 -5.05 -1.45 -7.50
N LEU A 75 -4.38 -0.37 -7.14
CA LEU A 75 -4.97 0.96 -7.13
C LEU A 75 -5.17 1.43 -8.58
N VAL A 76 -6.40 1.81 -8.92
CA VAL A 76 -6.77 2.32 -10.24
C VAL A 76 -6.75 3.85 -10.23
N ASP A 77 -7.29 4.44 -9.17
CA ASP A 77 -7.48 5.89 -9.02
C ASP A 77 -7.49 6.26 -7.54
N GLY A 78 -7.07 7.50 -7.22
CA GLY A 78 -6.91 8.02 -5.87
C GLY A 78 -5.54 7.74 -5.24
N GLU A 79 -5.48 7.72 -3.91
CA GLU A 79 -4.26 7.44 -3.14
C GLU A 79 -4.57 6.59 -1.90
N VAL A 80 -3.75 5.57 -1.63
CA VAL A 80 -3.86 4.72 -0.44
C VAL A 80 -2.60 4.81 0.41
N ARG A 81 -2.77 5.03 1.72
CA ARG A 81 -1.68 5.02 2.70
C ARG A 81 -1.60 3.68 3.41
N ILE A 82 -0.40 3.08 3.38
CA ILE A 82 -0.05 1.89 4.16
C ILE A 82 0.46 2.33 5.53
N ARG A 83 -0.15 1.81 6.59
CA ARG A 83 0.15 2.16 7.98
C ARG A 83 0.58 0.92 8.77
N PHE A 84 1.66 1.07 9.52
CA PHE A 84 2.11 0.06 10.47
C PHE A 84 2.01 0.61 11.89
N LYS A 85 1.47 -0.18 12.81
CA LYS A 85 1.36 0.16 14.23
C LYS A 85 2.28 -0.78 15.02
N PRO A 86 3.46 -0.29 15.48
CA PRO A 86 4.27 -1.01 16.45
C PRO A 86 3.50 -1.18 17.76
N TYR A 87 3.88 -2.19 18.54
CA TYR A 87 3.24 -2.49 19.83
C TYR A 87 3.33 -1.32 20.82
N ASP A 88 4.49 -0.67 20.89
CA ASP A 88 4.83 0.39 21.84
C ASP A 88 5.10 1.76 21.17
N GLY A 89 4.95 1.85 19.85
CA GLY A 89 5.27 3.05 19.07
C GLY A 89 4.05 3.72 18.43
N PRO A 90 4.18 4.97 17.93
CA PRO A 90 3.11 5.62 17.17
C PRO A 90 2.84 4.89 15.84
N THR A 91 1.66 5.10 15.25
CA THR A 91 1.36 4.58 13.91
C THR A 91 2.26 5.25 12.87
N LEU A 92 2.97 4.44 12.10
CA LEU A 92 3.90 4.88 11.06
C LEU A 92 3.25 4.78 9.69
N THR A 93 3.55 5.73 8.81
CA THR A 93 3.24 5.60 7.38
C THR A 93 4.40 4.87 6.71
N VAL A 94 4.14 3.67 6.19
CA VAL A 94 5.16 2.84 5.54
C VAL A 94 5.28 3.18 4.05
N ALA A 95 4.14 3.45 3.40
CA ALA A 95 4.12 3.78 1.97
C ALA A 95 2.87 4.57 1.61
N ARG A 96 2.96 5.32 0.51
CA ARG A 96 1.82 5.86 -0.24
C ARG A 96 1.75 5.14 -1.57
N ILE A 97 0.54 4.71 -1.90
CA ILE A 97 0.26 3.94 -3.10
C ILE A 97 -0.49 4.87 -4.04
N HIS A 98 0.04 4.99 -5.26
CA HIS A 98 -0.52 5.75 -6.35
C HIS A 98 -1.09 4.80 -7.42
N PRO A 99 -1.89 5.29 -8.38
CA PRO A 99 -2.46 4.48 -9.45
C PRO A 99 -1.42 3.58 -10.14
N GLY A 100 -1.80 2.33 -10.41
CA GLY A 100 -0.93 1.25 -10.88
C GLY A 100 -0.19 0.51 -9.74
N GLY A 101 -0.17 1.09 -8.53
CA GLY A 101 0.46 0.49 -7.37
C GLY A 101 -0.36 -0.65 -6.75
N VAL A 102 0.36 -1.69 -6.32
CA VAL A 102 -0.23 -2.92 -5.74
C VAL A 102 -0.22 -2.82 -4.21
N TYR A 103 -1.21 -3.32 -3.46
CA TYR A 103 -1.15 -3.40 -1.98
C TYR A 103 -1.93 -4.61 -1.44
N GLY A 104 -1.77 -4.91 -0.15
CA GLY A 104 -2.37 -6.12 0.46
C GLY A 104 -1.65 -7.41 0.08
N TRP A 105 -0.38 -7.34 -0.31
CA TRP A 105 0.40 -8.49 -0.79
C TRP A 105 0.68 -9.55 0.28
N SER A 106 0.41 -9.28 1.57
CA SER A 106 0.38 -10.31 2.62
C SER A 106 -0.50 -11.49 2.21
N ALA A 107 -1.63 -11.22 1.55
CA ALA A 107 -2.60 -12.24 1.13
C ALA A 107 -2.08 -13.23 0.07
N VAL A 108 -1.00 -12.88 -0.65
CA VAL A 108 -0.42 -13.72 -1.72
C VAL A 108 0.98 -14.22 -1.37
N MET A 109 1.60 -13.68 -0.30
CA MET A 109 2.93 -14.05 0.17
C MET A 109 2.91 -15.11 1.28
N GLY A 110 1.80 -15.83 1.45
CA GLY A 110 1.66 -16.89 2.45
C GLY A 110 1.47 -16.41 3.89
N HIS A 111 1.20 -15.11 4.11
CA HIS A 111 0.80 -14.63 5.42
C HIS A 111 -0.69 -14.83 5.64
N GLU A 112 -1.07 -15.38 6.79
CA GLU A 112 -2.47 -15.50 7.20
C GLU A 112 -3.09 -14.13 7.52
N LEU A 113 -2.30 -13.20 8.05
CA LEU A 113 -2.73 -11.87 8.49
C LEU A 113 -2.01 -10.75 7.73
N TYR A 114 -2.68 -9.62 7.57
CA TYR A 114 -2.07 -8.41 7.01
C TYR A 114 -1.00 -7.87 7.96
N THR A 115 0.21 -7.68 7.44
CA THR A 115 1.35 -7.16 8.22
C THR A 115 1.29 -5.64 8.41
N SER A 116 0.38 -4.95 7.72
CA SER A 116 0.13 -3.51 7.82
C SER A 116 -1.32 -3.21 7.44
N GLY A 117 -1.86 -2.06 7.84
CA GLY A 117 -3.18 -1.59 7.44
C GLY A 117 -3.15 -0.70 6.20
N ALA A 118 -4.29 -0.52 5.54
CA ALA A 118 -4.48 0.36 4.39
C ALA A 118 -5.66 1.31 4.60
N GLN A 119 -5.49 2.60 4.28
CA GLN A 119 -6.55 3.61 4.31
C GLN A 119 -6.45 4.51 3.09
N THR A 120 -7.60 4.90 2.56
CA THR A 120 -7.69 5.85 1.46
C THR A 120 -7.38 7.27 1.93
N MET A 121 -6.58 7.99 1.15
CA MET A 121 -6.27 9.40 1.36
C MET A 121 -7.18 10.32 0.54
N GLU A 122 -7.81 9.74 -0.50
CA GLU A 122 -8.74 10.34 -1.46
C GLU A 122 -9.86 9.33 -1.78
N ASP A 123 -10.91 9.74 -2.48
CA ASP A 123 -11.84 8.76 -3.05
C ASP A 123 -11.06 7.84 -3.99
N SER A 124 -11.12 6.54 -3.75
CA SER A 124 -10.21 5.59 -4.38
C SER A 124 -10.96 4.45 -5.05
N VAL A 125 -10.45 4.01 -6.20
CA VAL A 125 -10.93 2.84 -6.93
C VAL A 125 -9.80 1.82 -6.98
N SER A 126 -10.09 0.55 -6.70
CA SER A 126 -9.11 -0.52 -6.77
C SER A 126 -9.68 -1.76 -7.45
N LEU A 127 -8.81 -2.54 -8.09
CA LEU A 127 -9.12 -3.91 -8.50
C LEU A 127 -8.71 -4.86 -7.38
N ARG A 128 -9.69 -5.53 -6.78
CA ARG A 128 -9.49 -6.54 -5.75
C ARG A 128 -9.35 -7.92 -6.37
N ILE A 129 -8.35 -8.67 -5.93
CA ILE A 129 -8.16 -10.08 -6.29
C ILE A 129 -8.10 -10.87 -4.99
N ARG A 130 -9.08 -11.75 -4.77
CA ARG A 130 -9.07 -12.68 -3.64
C ARG A 130 -8.02 -13.77 -3.87
N ASN A 131 -7.39 -14.26 -2.82
CA ASN A 131 -6.39 -15.34 -2.89
C ASN A 131 -6.94 -16.58 -3.63
N ARG A 132 -8.16 -17.00 -3.32
CA ARG A 132 -8.84 -18.10 -4.04
C ARG A 132 -9.01 -17.86 -5.54
N ASN A 133 -9.22 -16.61 -5.96
CA ASN A 133 -9.36 -16.26 -7.37
C ASN A 133 -8.00 -16.29 -8.06
N LEU A 134 -6.94 -15.85 -7.38
CA LEU A 134 -5.58 -15.93 -7.89
C LEU A 134 -5.13 -17.39 -8.08
N GLN A 135 -5.41 -18.26 -7.11
CA GLN A 135 -5.16 -19.71 -7.21
C GLN A 135 -5.89 -20.31 -8.41
N ARG A 136 -7.20 -20.04 -8.53
CA ARG A 136 -8.01 -20.52 -9.66
C ARG A 136 -7.52 -20.01 -11.01
N LEU A 137 -7.03 -18.76 -11.09
CA LEU A 137 -6.43 -18.21 -12.30
C LEU A 137 -5.18 -19.00 -12.71
N VAL A 138 -4.29 -19.30 -11.77
CA VAL A 138 -3.07 -20.07 -12.03
C VAL A 138 -3.41 -21.50 -12.49
N GLU A 139 -4.43 -22.12 -11.92
CA GLU A 139 -4.89 -23.45 -12.31
C GLU A 139 -5.55 -23.46 -13.70
N THR A 140 -6.42 -22.49 -13.98
CA THR A 140 -7.24 -22.46 -15.21
C THR A 140 -6.50 -21.87 -16.39
N HIS A 141 -5.66 -20.86 -16.16
CA HIS A 141 -4.90 -20.15 -17.19
C HIS A 141 -3.43 -19.98 -16.76
N PRO A 142 -2.61 -21.04 -16.72
CA PRO A 142 -1.27 -21.01 -16.15
C PRO A 142 -0.36 -19.92 -16.73
N ARG A 143 -0.42 -19.68 -18.04
CA ARG A 143 0.35 -18.61 -18.70
C ARG A 143 -0.06 -17.22 -18.23
N ALA A 144 -1.36 -16.98 -18.06
CA ALA A 144 -1.87 -15.69 -17.59
C ALA A 144 -1.60 -15.48 -16.10
N GLY A 145 -1.75 -16.54 -15.30
CA GLY A 145 -1.39 -16.54 -13.88
C GLY A 145 0.09 -16.25 -13.66
N ALA A 146 0.99 -16.95 -14.39
CA ALA A 146 2.43 -16.72 -14.33
C ALA A 146 2.78 -15.27 -14.69
N ALA A 147 2.22 -14.76 -15.80
CA ALA A 147 2.47 -13.37 -16.22
C ALA A 147 2.03 -12.36 -15.16
N LEU A 148 0.84 -12.53 -14.55
CA LEU A 148 0.40 -11.64 -13.46
C LEU A 148 1.34 -11.73 -12.24
N LEU A 149 1.71 -12.94 -11.82
CA LEU A 149 2.60 -13.15 -10.68
C LEU A 149 3.98 -12.52 -10.91
N GLU A 150 4.53 -12.60 -12.11
CA GLU A 150 5.78 -11.92 -12.49
C GLU A 150 5.66 -10.39 -12.33
N ARG A 151 4.56 -9.80 -12.79
CA ARG A 151 4.29 -8.35 -12.63
C ARG A 151 4.17 -7.97 -11.16
N LEU A 152 3.50 -8.80 -10.35
CA LEU A 152 3.37 -8.59 -8.91
C LEU A 152 4.73 -8.68 -8.20
N ALA A 153 5.53 -9.70 -8.53
CA ALA A 153 6.87 -9.88 -7.98
C ALA A 153 7.78 -8.69 -8.31
N ALA A 154 7.75 -8.19 -9.55
CA ALA A 154 8.49 -7.00 -9.96
C ALA A 154 8.07 -5.75 -9.17
N SER A 155 6.76 -5.55 -8.96
CA SER A 155 6.23 -4.42 -8.17
C SER A 155 6.65 -4.48 -6.70
N ILE A 156 6.66 -5.68 -6.10
CA ILE A 156 7.11 -5.89 -4.73
C ILE A 156 8.62 -5.66 -4.60
N ALA A 157 9.41 -6.20 -5.52
CA ALA A 157 10.86 -6.02 -5.54
C ALA A 157 11.25 -4.53 -5.65
N GLU A 158 10.53 -3.77 -6.46
CA GLU A 158 10.73 -2.33 -6.58
C GLU A 158 10.43 -1.59 -5.28
N ARG A 159 9.36 -1.95 -4.58
CA ARG A 159 9.09 -1.40 -3.25
C ARG A 159 10.15 -1.74 -2.22
N LEU A 160 10.67 -2.95 -2.23
CA LEU A 160 11.71 -3.35 -1.30
C LEU A 160 12.97 -2.50 -1.50
N ARG A 161 13.38 -2.27 -2.76
CA ARG A 161 14.48 -1.36 -3.10
C ARG A 161 14.23 0.06 -2.60
N ASN A 162 13.05 0.61 -2.89
CA ASN A 162 12.71 1.99 -2.49
C ASN A 162 12.63 2.16 -0.96
N THR A 163 12.12 1.17 -0.25
CA THR A 163 12.08 1.18 1.23
C THR A 163 13.48 1.10 1.81
N HIS A 164 14.35 0.24 1.26
CA HIS A 164 15.74 0.11 1.70
C HIS A 164 16.51 1.43 1.57
N THR A 165 16.38 2.13 0.43
CA THR A 165 16.98 3.45 0.22
C THR A 165 16.49 4.47 1.25
N ALA A 166 15.17 4.55 1.49
CA ALA A 166 14.61 5.48 2.46
C ALA A 166 15.08 5.20 3.90
N VAL A 167 15.19 3.93 4.30
CA VAL A 167 15.71 3.55 5.62
C VAL A 167 17.17 3.94 5.76
N LEU A 168 18.01 3.68 4.75
CA LEU A 168 19.41 4.10 4.77
C LEU A 168 19.55 5.62 4.90
N GLU A 169 18.77 6.41 4.18
CA GLU A 169 18.77 7.87 4.31
C GLU A 169 18.44 8.34 5.72
N ILE A 170 17.43 7.73 6.37
CA ILE A 170 17.06 8.04 7.76
C ILE A 170 18.21 7.70 8.70
N LEU A 171 18.82 6.51 8.54
CA LEU A 171 19.96 6.09 9.35
C LEU A 171 21.17 7.00 9.15
N TYR A 172 21.51 7.38 7.92
CA TYR A 172 22.61 8.31 7.64
C TYR A 172 22.36 9.69 8.26
N ARG A 173 21.13 10.22 8.19
CA ARG A 173 20.78 11.48 8.87
C ARG A 173 20.92 11.39 10.39
N GLY A 174 20.66 10.23 10.99
CA GLY A 174 20.86 10.01 12.43
C GLY A 174 22.30 9.75 12.83
N LEU A 175 23.15 9.27 11.91
CA LEU A 175 24.55 8.92 12.14
C LEU A 175 25.53 10.04 11.78
N ASP A 176 25.08 11.15 11.19
CA ASP A 176 25.91 12.30 10.84
C ASP A 176 25.80 13.42 11.89
N PRO A 177 26.68 13.46 12.92
CA PRO A 177 26.68 14.50 13.95
C PRO A 177 27.11 15.88 13.42
N SER A 178 27.56 16.01 12.17
CA SER A 178 28.07 17.25 11.59
C SER A 178 26.99 18.19 11.05
N ALA A 179 25.76 17.69 10.82
CA ALA A 179 24.67 18.49 10.24
C ALA A 179 23.97 19.43 11.24
N GLY A 180 24.36 19.39 12.53
CA GLY A 180 23.71 20.12 13.63
C GLY A 180 24.44 21.36 14.16
N VAL A 181 25.59 21.76 13.60
CA VAL A 181 26.31 22.94 14.09
C VAL A 181 26.20 24.10 13.10
N VAL A 182 25.07 24.81 13.17
CA VAL A 182 25.00 26.19 12.68
C VAL A 182 25.67 27.06 13.75
N HIS A 183 26.92 27.48 13.50
CA HIS A 183 27.54 28.55 14.30
C HIS A 183 26.79 29.86 14.01
N ASN A 184 25.95 30.30 14.94
CA ASN A 184 25.47 31.67 14.99
C ASN A 184 26.62 32.56 15.50
N HIS A 185 27.41 33.13 14.59
CA HIS A 185 28.18 34.32 14.91
C HIS A 185 27.27 35.55 14.78
N HIS A 186 26.68 35.93 15.91
CA HIS A 186 26.35 37.32 16.18
C HIS A 186 27.68 38.08 16.35
N GLU A 187 28.06 38.88 15.35
CA GLU A 187 28.97 40.01 15.60
C GLU A 187 28.16 41.30 15.64
N ASN A 188 28.09 41.81 16.87
CA ASN A 188 27.54 43.09 17.27
C ASN A 188 28.15 44.23 16.44
N GLN A 189 27.31 44.94 15.71
CA GLN A 189 27.53 46.35 15.43
C GLN A 189 27.01 47.15 16.63
N GLU A 190 27.91 47.79 17.38
CA GLU A 190 27.58 49.09 17.96
C GLU A 190 28.84 49.93 18.21
N SER A 191 28.69 51.21 17.87
CA SER A 191 29.72 52.22 17.67
C SER A 191 30.16 52.95 18.95
N ALA A 192 31.40 53.43 18.96
CA ALA A 192 31.81 54.72 19.54
C ALA A 192 33.22 55.04 18.98
N LYS A 193 33.42 55.92 17.98
CA LYS A 193 33.49 57.40 18.06
C LYS A 193 34.06 57.93 19.38
N THR A 194 35.31 58.43 19.33
CA THR A 194 35.71 59.83 19.65
C THR A 194 37.10 59.91 20.30
N ALA A 195 37.89 60.87 19.80
CA ALA A 195 39.16 61.45 20.29
C ALA A 195 40.47 60.73 19.93
#